data_AF-A0A2V6HAW9-F1
#
_entry.id   AF-A0A2V6HAW9-F1
#
_cell.length_a   1.000
_cell.length_b   1.000
_cell.length_c   1.000
_cell.angle_alpha   90.00
_cell.angle_beta   90.00
_cell.angle_gamma   90.00
#
_symmetry.space_group_name_H-M   'P 1'
#
loop_
_entity.id
_entity.type
_entity.pdbx_description
1 polymer ?
#
loop_
_entity_poly.entity_id
_entity_poly.type
_entity_poly.pdbx_seq_one_letter_code
_entity_poly.pdbx_strand_id
1 'polypeptide(L)'
;MNGPQGGLAFGLEGSDGVQFGNAPCPDNQVYAVVVPPAPALASAAYGTELVELYWASLLRDVAFTDYVLNATAAEAAQELSAMPSYAGPRDNHGNVTPTLLFRGGYPGETIGPYISQLCVIPSFLGAQEMNQQMVTYAAGIDYMMDPATFQQVQNGIDTGLRNQLDPQPRYLNSGRGLGAYTHLDVLYQAYFTAYLVLNTIGVPVNPGNPYADSRTQNGFGTFGQPDFAATVAAIAGFALNCVWYHKWYVHLRHRPESGGAIVRQILTGHGGTLD
;
A
#
# COMPACT_ATOMS: atom_id res chain seq x y z
N MET A 1 17.42 -7.30 11.28
CA MET A 1 16.48 -7.90 10.31
C MET A 1 15.13 -8.07 10.99
N ASN A 2 14.02 -7.82 10.30
CA ASN A 2 12.69 -7.91 10.90
C ASN A 2 12.05 -9.28 10.67
N GLY A 3 12.19 -10.17 11.67
CA GLY A 3 11.51 -11.46 11.74
C GLY A 3 11.75 -12.42 10.57
N PRO A 4 12.99 -12.72 10.13
CA PRO A 4 13.23 -13.61 8.98
C PRO A 4 12.62 -15.01 9.12
N GLN A 5 12.41 -15.49 10.35
CA GLN A 5 11.78 -16.78 10.65
C GLN A 5 10.24 -16.72 10.71
N GLY A 6 9.63 -15.52 10.60
CA GLY A 6 8.18 -15.34 10.74
C GLY A 6 7.36 -16.12 9.71
N GLY A 7 7.94 -16.43 8.55
CA GLY A 7 7.31 -17.23 7.51
C GLY A 7 7.25 -18.73 7.79
N LEU A 8 7.90 -19.23 8.86
CA LEU A 8 7.93 -20.65 9.22
C LEU A 8 6.87 -21.03 10.26
N ALA A 9 6.11 -20.06 10.77
CA ALA A 9 5.07 -20.32 11.75
C ALA A 9 3.87 -20.98 11.08
N PHE A 10 3.45 -22.13 11.61
CA PHE A 10 2.23 -22.82 11.16
C PHE A 10 0.99 -21.97 11.45
N GLY A 11 0.08 -21.89 10.47
CA GLY A 11 -1.26 -21.38 10.66
C GLY A 11 -2.19 -22.45 11.26
N LEU A 12 -2.87 -22.15 12.37
CA LEU A 12 -3.95 -23.01 12.89
C LEU A 12 -5.25 -22.86 12.09
N GLU A 13 -5.37 -21.78 11.31
CA GLU A 13 -6.50 -21.42 10.47
C GLU A 13 -5.98 -20.82 9.16
N GLY A 14 -6.78 -20.91 8.09
CA GLY A 14 -6.39 -20.44 6.76
C GLY A 14 -5.36 -21.33 6.07
N SER A 15 -4.75 -20.82 5.00
CA SER A 15 -3.65 -21.51 4.32
C SER A 15 -2.33 -21.28 5.04
N ASP A 16 -1.50 -22.32 5.13
CA ASP A 16 -0.13 -22.17 5.61
C ASP A 16 0.70 -21.30 4.63
N GLY A 17 1.71 -20.60 5.16
CA GLY A 17 2.58 -19.73 4.35
C GLY A 17 3.25 -20.44 3.17
N VAL A 18 3.63 -21.71 3.33
CA VAL A 18 4.22 -22.52 2.24
C VAL A 18 3.19 -22.88 1.15
N GLN A 19 1.91 -22.90 1.49
CA GLN A 19 0.82 -23.26 0.57
C GLN A 19 0.24 -22.05 -0.16
N PHE A 20 0.41 -20.84 0.39
CA PHE A 20 -0.07 -19.61 -0.21
C PHE A 20 0.73 -19.26 -1.48
N GLY A 21 0.05 -18.93 -2.58
CA GLY A 21 0.68 -18.34 -3.77
C GLY A 21 0.90 -19.26 -4.97
N ASN A 22 1.17 -20.56 -4.80
CA ASN A 22 1.52 -21.46 -5.91
C ASN A 22 1.08 -22.94 -5.79
N ALA A 23 0.34 -23.35 -4.75
CA ALA A 23 -0.19 -24.72 -4.70
C ALA A 23 -1.63 -24.74 -5.25
N PRO A 24 -1.94 -25.43 -6.36
CA PRO A 24 -3.29 -25.92 -6.56
C PRO A 24 -3.56 -26.95 -5.46
N CYS A 25 -4.31 -26.56 -4.44
CA CYS A 25 -4.87 -27.49 -3.48
C CYS A 25 -6.31 -27.77 -3.93
N PRO A 26 -6.78 -29.03 -3.92
CA PRO A 26 -8.21 -29.31 -4.11
C PRO A 26 -9.12 -28.51 -3.14
N ASP A 27 -8.55 -28.06 -2.00
CA ASP A 27 -9.25 -27.36 -0.92
C ASP A 27 -8.95 -25.85 -0.85
N ASN A 28 -8.01 -25.29 -1.63
CA ASN A 28 -7.92 -23.83 -1.75
C ASN A 28 -8.83 -23.39 -2.90
N GLN A 29 -9.80 -22.53 -2.60
CA GLN A 29 -10.81 -22.05 -3.56
C GLN A 29 -10.21 -21.12 -4.65
N VAL A 30 -8.92 -21.24 -4.95
CA VAL A 30 -8.16 -20.28 -5.75
C VAL A 30 -7.56 -20.98 -6.98
N TYR A 31 -8.26 -20.87 -8.10
CA TYR A 31 -7.82 -21.41 -9.40
C TYR A 31 -6.80 -20.50 -10.13
N ALA A 32 -6.15 -19.59 -9.42
CA ALA A 32 -5.27 -18.58 -10.01
C ALA A 32 -3.94 -18.48 -9.24
N VAL A 33 -2.87 -18.12 -9.95
CA VAL A 33 -1.59 -17.73 -9.34
C VAL A 33 -1.82 -16.45 -8.52
N VAL A 34 -1.63 -16.53 -7.21
CA VAL A 34 -1.90 -15.42 -6.28
C VAL A 34 -0.66 -14.56 -6.05
N VAL A 35 0.53 -15.17 -6.09
CA VAL A 35 1.82 -14.48 -5.92
C VAL A 35 2.74 -14.86 -7.09
N PRO A 36 2.71 -14.08 -8.19
CA PRO A 36 3.55 -14.37 -9.34
C PRO A 36 5.03 -14.06 -9.05
N PRO A 37 5.98 -14.59 -9.84
CA PRO A 37 7.36 -14.14 -9.82
C PRO A 37 7.44 -12.61 -10.00
N ALA A 38 8.27 -11.95 -9.19
CA ALA A 38 8.52 -10.53 -9.37
C ALA A 38 9.16 -10.24 -10.73
N PRO A 39 8.95 -9.04 -11.32
CA PRO A 39 9.67 -8.61 -12.51
C PRO A 39 11.18 -8.76 -12.33
N ALA A 40 11.85 -9.35 -13.32
CA ALA A 40 13.30 -9.48 -13.32
C ALA A 40 13.96 -8.08 -13.33
N LEU A 41 15.12 -7.96 -12.67
CA LEU A 41 15.82 -6.67 -12.54
C LEU A 41 16.11 -6.01 -13.90
N ALA A 42 16.48 -6.79 -14.91
CA ALA A 42 16.77 -6.31 -16.27
C ALA A 42 15.51 -6.19 -17.18
N SER A 43 14.30 -6.24 -16.62
CA SER A 43 13.06 -6.20 -17.41
C SER A 43 12.50 -4.78 -17.58
N ALA A 44 11.78 -4.56 -18.69
CA ALA A 44 11.05 -3.31 -18.94
C ALA A 44 9.98 -3.04 -17.86
N ALA A 45 9.36 -4.09 -17.31
CA ALA A 45 8.40 -3.97 -16.22
C ALA A 45 9.06 -3.42 -14.95
N TYR A 46 10.20 -3.96 -14.55
CA TYR A 46 10.95 -3.42 -13.41
C TYR A 46 11.38 -1.96 -13.62
N GLY A 47 11.87 -1.64 -14.83
CA GLY A 47 12.21 -0.26 -15.19
C GLY A 47 11.01 0.68 -15.09
N THR A 48 9.83 0.24 -15.54
CA THR A 48 8.59 1.02 -15.47
C THR A 48 8.14 1.25 -14.03
N GLU A 49 8.18 0.21 -13.17
CA GLU A 49 7.89 0.35 -11.73
C GLU A 49 8.83 1.37 -11.07
N LEU A 50 10.12 1.36 -11.42
CA LEU A 50 11.08 2.30 -10.86
C LEU A 50 10.83 3.74 -11.33
N VAL A 51 10.45 3.94 -12.60
CA VAL A 51 10.07 5.26 -13.11
C VAL A 51 8.83 5.81 -12.42
N GLU A 52 7.80 4.99 -12.20
CA GLU A 52 6.61 5.40 -11.45
C GLU A 52 6.98 5.85 -10.02
N LEU A 53 7.88 5.13 -9.35
CA LEU A 53 8.36 5.51 -8.02
C LEU A 53 9.16 6.82 -8.02
N TYR A 54 9.96 7.09 -9.05
CA TYR A 54 10.64 8.38 -9.20
C TYR A 54 9.63 9.51 -9.41
N TRP A 55 8.61 9.34 -10.27
CA TRP A 55 7.55 10.35 -10.42
C TRP A 55 6.75 10.57 -9.14
N ALA A 56 6.39 9.50 -8.44
CA ALA A 56 5.74 9.58 -7.14
C ALA A 56 6.62 10.33 -6.12
N SER A 57 7.95 10.19 -6.21
CA SER A 57 8.90 10.92 -5.36
C SER A 57 8.87 12.44 -5.60
N LEU A 58 8.77 12.86 -6.86
CA LEU A 58 8.71 14.28 -7.26
C LEU A 58 7.38 14.94 -6.91
N LEU A 59 6.30 14.14 -6.85
CA LEU A 59 4.93 14.59 -6.57
C LEU A 59 4.50 14.38 -5.11
N ARG A 60 5.41 13.98 -4.21
CA ARG A 60 5.09 13.68 -2.79
C ARG A 60 4.32 14.79 -2.09
N ASP A 61 4.67 16.04 -2.40
CA ASP A 61 4.12 17.23 -1.74
C ASP A 61 2.96 17.89 -2.50
N VAL A 62 2.60 17.37 -3.68
CA VAL A 62 1.46 17.87 -4.46
C VAL A 62 0.18 17.25 -3.91
N ALA A 63 -0.81 18.07 -3.60
CA ALA A 63 -2.12 17.56 -3.19
C ALA A 63 -2.80 16.84 -4.35
N PHE A 64 -3.45 15.70 -4.09
CA PHE A 64 -4.12 14.91 -5.13
C PHE A 64 -5.22 15.69 -5.87
N THR A 65 -5.82 16.69 -5.20
CA THR A 65 -6.81 17.60 -5.81
C THR A 65 -6.22 18.51 -6.89
N ASP A 66 -4.91 18.73 -6.85
CA ASP A 66 -4.21 19.68 -7.73
C ASP A 66 -3.53 18.97 -8.91
N TYR A 67 -3.54 17.64 -8.97
CA TYR A 67 -2.85 16.84 -9.99
C TYR A 67 -3.24 17.24 -11.42
N VAL A 68 -4.52 17.52 -11.66
CA VAL A 68 -5.02 17.90 -13.00
C VAL A 68 -4.41 19.21 -13.51
N LEU A 69 -4.06 20.12 -12.61
CA LEU A 69 -3.48 21.43 -12.95
C LEU A 69 -1.96 21.48 -12.76
N ASN A 70 -1.35 20.40 -12.27
CA ASN A 70 0.07 20.34 -11.97
C ASN A 70 0.88 19.88 -13.20
N ALA A 71 1.84 20.70 -13.63
CA ALA A 71 2.66 20.40 -14.81
C ALA A 71 3.50 19.12 -14.65
N THR A 72 4.09 18.89 -13.48
CA THR A 72 4.89 17.69 -13.17
C THR A 72 4.03 16.42 -13.18
N ALA A 73 2.76 16.50 -12.74
CA ALA A 73 1.82 15.38 -12.83
C ALA A 73 1.42 15.09 -14.29
N ALA A 74 1.30 16.12 -15.13
CA ALA A 74 1.06 15.95 -16.55
C ALA A 74 2.27 15.30 -17.26
N GLU A 75 3.49 15.71 -16.92
CA GLU A 75 4.73 15.09 -17.42
C GLU A 75 4.84 13.62 -17.01
N ALA A 76 4.57 13.31 -15.73
CA ALA A 76 4.54 11.94 -15.23
C ALA A 76 3.54 11.06 -15.99
N ALA A 77 2.31 11.56 -16.16
CA ALA A 77 1.26 10.86 -16.88
C ALA A 77 1.63 10.64 -18.35
N GLN A 78 2.28 11.62 -19.00
CA GLN A 78 2.75 11.49 -20.37
C GLN A 78 3.84 10.41 -20.51
N GLU A 79 4.84 10.41 -19.63
CA GLU A 79 5.91 9.41 -19.69
C GLU A 79 5.39 7.99 -19.43
N LEU A 80 4.56 7.81 -18.39
CA LEU A 80 3.97 6.50 -18.07
C LEU A 80 3.00 6.02 -19.17
N SER A 81 2.33 6.94 -19.87
CA SER A 81 1.52 6.61 -21.04
C SER A 81 2.35 5.92 -22.14
N ALA A 82 3.60 6.36 -22.32
CA ALA A 82 4.51 5.82 -23.34
C ALA A 82 5.18 4.49 -22.94
N MET A 83 4.98 3.99 -21.71
CA MET A 83 5.60 2.77 -21.21
C MET A 83 4.68 1.54 -21.36
N PRO A 84 4.94 0.61 -22.30
CA PRO A 84 4.03 -0.53 -22.54
C PRO A 84 3.87 -1.46 -21.34
N SER A 85 4.86 -1.52 -20.45
CA SER A 85 4.84 -2.35 -19.24
C SER A 85 4.18 -1.68 -18.03
N TYR A 86 3.61 -0.47 -18.18
CA TYR A 86 2.89 0.18 -17.10
C TYR A 86 1.62 -0.61 -16.76
N ALA A 87 1.55 -1.11 -15.54
CA ALA A 87 0.46 -1.96 -15.05
C ALA A 87 -0.67 -1.17 -14.39
N GLY A 88 -0.50 0.13 -14.16
CA GLY A 88 -1.52 0.99 -13.58
C GLY A 88 -2.65 1.33 -14.56
N PRO A 89 -3.71 1.99 -14.07
CA PRO A 89 -4.88 2.32 -14.88
C PRO A 89 -4.58 3.22 -16.07
N ARG A 90 -5.29 2.97 -17.16
CA ARG A 90 -5.31 3.79 -18.38
C ARG A 90 -6.75 4.16 -18.72
N ASP A 91 -6.91 5.29 -19.40
CA ASP A 91 -8.21 5.69 -19.94
C ASP A 91 -8.59 4.86 -21.17
N ASN A 92 -9.76 5.13 -21.75
CA ASN A 92 -10.26 4.42 -22.93
C ASN A 92 -9.40 4.66 -24.20
N HIS A 93 -8.45 5.59 -24.17
CA HIS A 93 -7.50 5.85 -25.26
C HIS A 93 -6.13 5.21 -24.99
N GLY A 94 -6.00 4.45 -23.90
CA GLY A 94 -4.75 3.84 -23.49
C GLY A 94 -3.76 4.80 -22.84
N ASN A 95 -4.20 5.97 -22.37
CA ASN A 95 -3.33 6.96 -21.74
C ASN A 95 -3.44 6.91 -20.22
N VAL A 96 -2.31 7.09 -19.54
CA VAL A 96 -2.29 7.51 -18.14
C VAL A 96 -2.59 9.00 -18.11
N THR A 97 -3.55 9.40 -17.29
CA THR A 97 -3.93 10.80 -17.12
C THR A 97 -3.63 11.24 -15.68
N PRO A 98 -3.51 12.55 -15.39
CA PRO A 98 -3.31 13.01 -14.02
C PRO A 98 -4.39 12.53 -13.02
N THR A 99 -5.59 12.21 -13.48
CA THR A 99 -6.66 11.65 -12.62
C THR A 99 -6.47 10.17 -12.31
N LEU A 100 -5.74 9.43 -13.16
CA LEU A 100 -5.43 8.00 -13.01
C LEU A 100 -4.06 7.74 -12.41
N LEU A 101 -3.19 8.74 -12.38
CA LEU A 101 -1.81 8.65 -11.91
C LEU A 101 -1.74 8.07 -10.49
N PHE A 102 -0.91 7.04 -10.30
CA PHE A 102 -0.64 6.34 -9.03
C PHE A 102 -1.84 5.62 -8.38
N ARG A 103 -2.94 5.43 -9.11
CA ARG A 103 -4.09 4.67 -8.61
C ARG A 103 -3.91 3.16 -8.81
N GLY A 104 -4.62 2.38 -8.00
CA GLY A 104 -4.71 0.93 -8.17
C GLY A 104 -5.74 0.52 -9.23
N GLY A 105 -5.79 -0.79 -9.50
CA GLY A 105 -6.63 -1.39 -10.54
C GLY A 105 -7.93 -2.04 -10.03
N TYR A 106 -8.28 -1.92 -8.75
CA TYR A 106 -9.50 -2.53 -8.24
C TYR A 106 -10.76 -1.75 -8.66
N PRO A 107 -11.93 -2.41 -8.76
CA PRO A 107 -13.18 -1.74 -9.08
C PRO A 107 -13.45 -0.56 -8.13
N GLY A 108 -13.70 0.61 -8.73
CA GLY A 108 -13.98 1.85 -7.99
C GLY A 108 -12.75 2.72 -7.69
N GLU A 109 -11.53 2.18 -7.75
CA GLU A 109 -10.32 2.95 -7.42
C GLU A 109 -10.04 4.08 -8.41
N THR A 110 -10.53 3.99 -9.65
CA THR A 110 -10.38 5.01 -10.70
C THR A 110 -11.51 6.04 -10.74
N ILE A 111 -12.47 5.98 -9.81
CA ILE A 111 -13.68 6.80 -9.81
C ILE A 111 -13.66 7.78 -8.64
N GLY A 112 -13.84 9.07 -8.94
CA GLY A 112 -13.96 10.12 -7.92
C GLY A 112 -12.62 10.55 -7.32
N PRO A 113 -12.60 11.08 -6.07
CA PRO A 113 -11.37 11.53 -5.41
C PRO A 113 -10.33 10.42 -5.26
N TYR A 114 -9.06 10.80 -5.08
CA TYR A 114 -7.97 9.84 -4.86
C TYR A 114 -8.12 9.14 -3.50
N ILE A 115 -8.45 9.92 -2.48
CA ILE A 115 -8.58 9.44 -1.11
C ILE A 115 -9.98 8.84 -0.91
N SER A 116 -10.01 7.62 -0.37
CA SER A 116 -11.25 6.96 0.03
C SER A 116 -12.04 7.83 1.01
N GLN A 117 -13.36 7.89 0.83
CA GLN A 117 -14.23 8.63 1.74
C GLN A 117 -14.15 8.08 3.18
N LEU A 118 -13.82 6.80 3.34
CA LEU A 118 -13.64 6.17 4.65
C LEU A 118 -12.39 6.67 5.40
N CYS A 119 -11.50 7.41 4.73
CA CYS A 119 -10.34 8.06 5.33
C CYS A 119 -10.59 9.51 5.73
N VAL A 120 -11.77 10.07 5.45
CA VAL A 120 -12.08 11.49 5.72
C VAL A 120 -13.37 11.69 6.50
N ILE A 121 -14.31 10.75 6.44
CA ILE A 121 -15.55 10.81 7.23
C ILE A 121 -15.22 10.57 8.71
N PRO A 122 -15.59 11.51 9.62
CA PRO A 122 -15.40 11.33 11.05
C PRO A 122 -16.15 10.10 11.58
N SER A 123 -15.62 9.54 12.66
CA SER A 123 -16.18 8.34 13.30
C SER A 123 -15.86 8.31 14.79
N PHE A 124 -16.13 7.20 15.45
CA PHE A 124 -15.84 6.98 16.86
C PHE A 124 -15.20 5.62 17.08
N LEU A 125 -14.17 5.58 17.93
CA LEU A 125 -13.70 4.36 18.56
C LEU A 125 -14.40 4.21 19.91
N GLY A 126 -15.57 3.57 19.90
CA GLY A 126 -16.42 3.49 21.09
C GLY A 126 -16.84 4.90 21.54
N ALA A 127 -16.38 5.32 22.71
CA ALA A 127 -16.68 6.66 23.25
C ALA A 127 -15.71 7.76 22.80
N GLN A 128 -14.65 7.42 22.06
CA GLN A 128 -13.62 8.36 21.62
C GLN A 128 -13.90 8.86 20.20
N GLU A 129 -13.97 10.17 20.02
CA GLU A 129 -14.11 10.79 18.70
C GLU A 129 -12.85 10.59 17.83
N MET A 130 -13.08 10.38 16.53
CA MET A 130 -12.05 10.29 15.50
C MET A 130 -12.40 11.21 14.33
N ASN A 131 -11.69 12.35 14.25
CA ASN A 131 -11.92 13.37 13.22
C ASN A 131 -11.18 13.12 11.89
N GLN A 132 -10.44 12.02 11.76
CA GLN A 132 -9.63 11.63 10.58
C GLN A 132 -8.44 12.54 10.23
N GLN A 133 -8.07 13.49 11.08
CA GLN A 133 -6.80 14.21 10.92
C GLN A 133 -5.65 13.39 11.51
N MET A 134 -4.54 13.32 10.78
CA MET A 134 -3.40 12.49 11.11
C MET A 134 -2.12 13.33 11.23
N VAL A 135 -1.23 12.91 12.11
CA VAL A 135 0.15 13.40 12.11
C VAL A 135 0.80 12.94 10.79
N THR A 136 1.50 13.87 10.13
CA THR A 136 2.23 13.59 8.89
C THR A 136 3.62 14.22 8.94
N TYR A 137 4.39 14.08 7.85
CA TYR A 137 5.74 14.61 7.75
C TYR A 137 5.78 15.96 7.05
N ALA A 138 6.73 16.81 7.45
CA ALA A 138 6.95 18.12 6.87
C ALA A 138 7.33 18.00 5.37
N ALA A 139 6.78 18.91 4.57
CA ALA A 139 7.01 18.96 3.12
C ALA A 139 8.47 19.29 2.77
N GLY A 140 8.92 18.82 1.59
CA GLY A 140 10.23 19.16 1.02
C GLY A 140 11.44 18.54 1.72
N ILE A 141 11.23 17.55 2.59
CA ILE A 141 12.32 16.82 3.28
C ILE A 141 12.35 15.39 2.78
N ASP A 142 13.42 15.03 2.09
CA ASP A 142 13.69 13.68 1.61
C ASP A 142 15.06 13.20 2.11
N TYR A 143 15.24 11.88 2.14
CA TYR A 143 16.39 11.22 2.75
C TYR A 143 17.13 10.34 1.74
N MET A 144 18.37 9.94 2.05
CA MET A 144 19.21 9.08 1.21
C MET A 144 19.50 9.67 -0.19
N MET A 145 19.62 11.00 -0.28
CA MET A 145 19.84 11.72 -1.54
C MET A 145 21.31 11.74 -1.98
N ASP A 146 22.25 11.43 -1.08
CA ASP A 146 23.68 11.35 -1.36
C ASP A 146 24.23 9.92 -1.19
N PRO A 147 25.35 9.55 -1.87
CA PRO A 147 25.91 8.20 -1.78
C PRO A 147 26.33 7.77 -0.38
N ALA A 148 26.82 8.69 0.45
CA ALA A 148 27.38 8.34 1.74
C ALA A 148 26.26 7.95 2.71
N THR A 149 25.20 8.76 2.80
CA THR A 149 24.03 8.41 3.61
C THR A 149 23.31 7.18 3.08
N PHE A 150 23.18 7.03 1.75
CA PHE A 150 22.66 5.81 1.15
C PHE A 150 23.45 4.57 1.59
N GLN A 151 24.78 4.59 1.47
CA GLN A 151 25.64 3.47 1.83
C GLN A 151 25.59 3.15 3.33
N GLN A 152 25.52 4.17 4.19
CA GLN A 152 25.31 3.98 5.62
C GLN A 152 24.03 3.21 5.90
N VAL A 153 22.90 3.61 5.29
CA VAL A 153 21.62 2.93 5.45
C VAL A 153 21.68 1.48 4.95
N GLN A 154 22.27 1.23 3.77
CA GLN A 154 22.43 -0.14 3.26
C GLN A 154 23.29 -1.03 4.18
N ASN A 155 24.25 -0.44 4.89
CA ASN A 155 25.09 -1.13 5.87
C ASN A 155 24.44 -1.25 7.26
N GLY A 156 23.18 -0.80 7.43
CA GLY A 156 22.49 -0.82 8.72
C GLY A 156 23.04 0.19 9.73
N ILE A 157 23.72 1.23 9.27
CA ILE A 157 24.27 2.30 10.11
C ILE A 157 23.21 3.39 10.28
N ASP A 158 22.93 3.76 11.54
CA ASP A 158 22.04 4.89 11.85
C ASP A 158 22.67 6.20 11.37
N THR A 159 21.95 6.95 10.54
CA THR A 159 22.37 8.25 10.02
C THR A 159 22.12 9.40 10.99
N GLY A 160 21.40 9.15 12.09
CA GLY A 160 20.94 10.17 13.04
C GLY A 160 19.78 11.02 12.50
N LEU A 161 19.39 10.86 11.24
CA LEU A 161 18.26 11.56 10.63
C LEU A 161 16.95 10.99 11.16
N ARG A 162 15.98 11.88 11.36
CA ARG A 162 14.63 11.54 11.85
C ARG A 162 13.60 12.28 11.02
N ASN A 163 12.42 11.67 10.88
CA ASN A 163 11.29 12.31 10.22
C ASN A 163 10.86 13.55 10.98
N GLN A 164 10.78 14.67 10.28
CA GLN A 164 10.26 15.92 10.81
C GLN A 164 8.74 15.94 10.62
N LEU A 165 8.00 16.27 11.67
CA LEU A 165 6.53 16.27 11.62
C LEU A 165 6.00 17.59 11.02
N ASP A 166 4.88 17.52 10.29
CA ASP A 166 4.07 18.72 10.04
C ASP A 166 3.57 19.22 11.41
N PRO A 167 3.72 20.51 11.73
CA PRO A 167 3.26 21.06 13.01
C PRO A 167 1.75 20.95 13.22
N GLN A 168 0.97 20.67 12.16
CA GLN A 168 -0.48 20.53 12.22
C GLN A 168 -0.92 19.15 11.70
N PRO A 169 -1.84 18.47 12.38
CA PRO A 169 -2.51 17.31 11.82
C PRO A 169 -3.22 17.66 10.51
N ARG A 170 -3.17 16.75 9.53
CA ARG A 170 -3.77 16.91 8.19
C ARG A 170 -4.70 15.77 7.88
N TYR A 171 -5.74 16.02 7.09
CA TYR A 171 -6.38 14.95 6.33
C TYR A 171 -5.38 14.40 5.31
N LEU A 172 -5.44 13.09 5.04
CA LEU A 172 -4.63 12.50 3.97
C LEU A 172 -4.96 13.19 2.64
N ASN A 173 -3.96 13.77 1.99
CA ASN A 173 -4.16 14.60 0.81
C ASN A 173 -3.02 14.54 -0.22
N SER A 174 -1.88 13.94 0.11
CA SER A 174 -0.69 13.90 -0.74
C SER A 174 0.07 12.58 -0.59
N GLY A 175 1.04 12.34 -1.49
CA GLY A 175 1.92 11.18 -1.41
C GLY A 175 2.75 11.13 -0.12
N ARG A 176 3.20 12.27 0.40
CA ARG A 176 3.89 12.36 1.69
C ARG A 176 2.95 12.01 2.84
N GLY A 177 1.70 12.48 2.76
CA GLY A 177 0.63 12.11 3.69
C GLY A 177 0.45 10.60 3.79
N LEU A 178 0.27 9.94 2.65
CA LEU A 178 0.11 8.48 2.57
C LEU A 178 1.38 7.74 3.00
N GLY A 179 2.56 8.23 2.61
CA GLY A 179 3.84 7.66 3.05
C GLY A 179 4.00 7.70 4.57
N ALA A 180 3.67 8.82 5.21
CA ALA A 180 3.67 8.95 6.66
C ALA A 180 2.65 8.00 7.32
N TYR A 181 1.44 7.88 6.75
CA TYR A 181 0.41 6.97 7.24
C TYR A 181 0.92 5.53 7.27
N THR A 182 1.39 5.01 6.13
CA THR A 182 1.90 3.63 6.02
C THR A 182 3.19 3.36 6.78
N HIS A 183 3.85 4.40 7.30
CA HIS A 183 5.01 4.26 8.15
C HIS A 183 4.62 4.12 9.64
N LEU A 184 3.44 4.60 10.02
CA LEU A 184 3.02 4.71 11.42
C LEU A 184 1.82 3.81 11.76
N ASP A 185 1.05 3.37 10.76
CA ASP A 185 -0.17 2.64 10.99
C ASP A 185 0.07 1.29 11.65
N VAL A 186 -0.88 0.87 12.48
CA VAL A 186 -0.86 -0.48 13.04
C VAL A 186 -1.64 -1.40 12.12
N LEU A 187 -0.96 -1.92 11.09
CA LEU A 187 -1.31 -3.04 10.21
C LEU A 187 -2.74 -3.07 9.62
N TYR A 188 -3.76 -3.25 10.47
CA TYR A 188 -5.18 -3.29 10.10
C TYR A 188 -5.91 -1.96 10.36
N GLN A 189 -5.20 -0.91 10.79
CA GLN A 189 -5.78 0.38 11.18
C GLN A 189 -6.71 0.97 10.11
N ALA A 190 -6.32 0.94 8.83
CA ALA A 190 -7.13 1.47 7.74
C ALA A 190 -8.50 0.77 7.64
N TYR A 191 -8.49 -0.56 7.64
CA TYR A 191 -9.70 -1.38 7.48
C TYR A 191 -10.58 -1.32 8.72
N PHE A 192 -9.97 -1.29 9.91
CA PHE A 192 -10.72 -1.13 11.15
C PHE A 192 -11.36 0.25 11.24
N THR A 193 -10.65 1.31 10.85
CA THR A 193 -11.21 2.67 10.76
C THR A 193 -12.37 2.73 9.76
N ALA A 194 -12.22 2.08 8.60
CA ALA A 194 -13.29 1.95 7.61
C ALA A 194 -14.54 1.27 8.20
N TYR A 195 -14.37 0.18 8.94
CA TYR A 195 -15.47 -0.47 9.66
C TYR A 195 -16.17 0.48 10.65
N LEU A 196 -15.42 1.25 11.44
CA LEU A 196 -16.01 2.22 12.36
C LEU A 196 -16.80 3.30 11.60
N VAL A 197 -16.28 3.80 10.48
CA VAL A 197 -16.97 4.78 9.62
C VAL A 197 -18.27 4.20 9.07
N LEU A 198 -18.24 2.97 8.54
CA LEU A 198 -19.42 2.30 8.00
C LEU A 198 -20.51 2.13 9.08
N ASN A 199 -20.13 1.85 10.33
CA ASN A 199 -21.05 1.84 11.46
C ASN A 199 -21.62 3.25 11.74
N THR A 200 -20.75 4.27 11.82
CA THR A 200 -21.16 5.66 12.09
C THR A 200 -22.18 6.18 11.08
N ILE A 201 -22.03 5.84 9.79
CA ILE A 201 -22.97 6.27 8.73
C ILE A 201 -24.14 5.30 8.53
N GLY A 202 -24.25 4.24 9.34
CA GLY A 202 -25.39 3.32 9.33
C GLY A 202 -25.49 2.44 8.08
N VAL A 203 -24.37 1.99 7.51
CA VAL A 203 -24.39 1.06 6.37
C VAL A 203 -25.06 -0.26 6.79
N PRO A 204 -26.03 -0.78 6.02
CA PRO A 204 -26.68 -2.04 6.33
C PRO A 204 -25.69 -3.20 6.30
N VAL A 205 -25.94 -4.21 7.14
CA VAL A 205 -25.20 -5.48 7.09
C VAL A 205 -25.44 -6.19 5.76
N ASN A 206 -24.58 -7.16 5.45
CA ASN A 206 -24.78 -8.04 4.31
C ASN A 206 -26.22 -8.62 4.31
N PRO A 207 -26.97 -8.59 3.19
CA PRO A 207 -28.31 -9.16 3.11
C PRO A 207 -28.41 -10.65 3.49
N GLY A 208 -27.30 -11.40 3.40
CA GLY A 208 -27.21 -12.79 3.86
C GLY A 208 -27.01 -12.95 5.37
N ASN A 209 -26.90 -11.86 6.13
CA ASN A 209 -26.81 -11.92 7.58
C ASN A 209 -28.14 -12.46 8.16
N PRO A 210 -28.13 -13.53 8.98
CA PRO A 210 -29.36 -14.15 9.50
C PRO A 210 -30.19 -13.21 10.39
N TYR A 211 -29.61 -12.10 10.85
CA TYR A 211 -30.27 -11.11 11.68
C TYR A 211 -30.80 -9.90 10.90
N ALA A 212 -30.55 -9.78 9.59
CA ALA A 212 -30.86 -8.57 8.80
C ALA A 212 -32.36 -8.19 8.85
N ASP A 213 -33.24 -9.18 8.72
CA ASP A 213 -34.70 -8.99 8.74
C ASP A 213 -35.36 -9.43 10.07
N SER A 214 -34.55 -9.79 11.06
CA SER A 214 -35.06 -10.30 12.33
C SER A 214 -35.67 -9.18 13.16
N ARG A 215 -36.90 -9.39 13.63
CA ARG A 215 -37.59 -8.44 14.53
C ARG A 215 -37.32 -8.70 16.02
N THR A 216 -36.68 -9.82 16.35
CA THR A 216 -36.54 -10.31 17.74
C THR A 216 -35.13 -10.76 18.09
N GLN A 217 -34.18 -10.71 17.16
CA GLN A 217 -32.78 -11.14 17.35
C GLN A 217 -31.83 -10.16 16.67
N ASN A 218 -30.61 -10.05 17.18
CA ASN A 218 -29.54 -9.26 16.59
C ASN A 218 -28.20 -10.01 16.68
N GLY A 219 -27.28 -9.67 15.76
CA GLY A 219 -25.91 -10.17 15.79
C GLY A 219 -25.08 -9.50 16.88
N PHE A 220 -24.15 -10.25 17.47
CA PHE A 220 -23.18 -9.73 18.43
C PHE A 220 -21.89 -10.58 18.42
N GLY A 221 -21.88 -11.70 19.15
CA GLY A 221 -20.75 -12.63 19.18
C GLY A 221 -20.52 -13.34 17.84
N THR A 222 -21.54 -13.36 16.97
CA THR A 222 -21.45 -13.73 15.56
C THR A 222 -22.36 -12.81 14.75
N PHE A 223 -22.00 -12.58 13.49
CA PHE A 223 -22.75 -11.77 12.52
C PHE A 223 -23.11 -10.36 13.04
N GLY A 224 -22.26 -9.79 13.90
CA GLY A 224 -22.49 -8.51 14.55
C GLY A 224 -21.19 -7.75 14.84
N GLN A 225 -21.31 -6.59 15.48
CA GLN A 225 -20.21 -5.63 15.61
C GLN A 225 -18.95 -6.23 16.30
N PRO A 226 -19.03 -6.93 17.46
CA PRO A 226 -17.85 -7.57 18.04
C PRO A 226 -17.18 -8.60 17.14
N ASP A 227 -17.98 -9.43 16.44
CA ASP A 227 -17.49 -10.42 15.49
C ASP A 227 -16.70 -9.74 14.36
N PHE A 228 -17.30 -8.75 13.69
CA PHE A 228 -16.65 -8.03 12.58
C PHE A 228 -15.34 -7.37 13.01
N ALA A 229 -15.35 -6.69 14.17
CA ALA A 229 -14.18 -6.03 14.73
C ALA A 229 -13.04 -7.02 15.01
N ALA A 230 -13.37 -8.18 15.61
CA ALA A 230 -12.39 -9.21 15.92
C ALA A 230 -11.84 -9.88 14.66
N THR A 231 -12.70 -10.21 13.69
CA THR A 231 -12.29 -10.87 12.44
C THR A 231 -11.34 -10.00 11.63
N VAL A 232 -11.63 -8.70 11.45
CA VAL A 232 -10.79 -7.79 10.65
C VAL A 232 -9.37 -7.69 11.22
N ALA A 233 -9.21 -7.72 12.54
CA ALA A 233 -7.90 -7.72 13.17
C ALA A 233 -7.20 -9.08 13.08
N ALA A 234 -7.93 -10.18 13.28
CA ALA A 234 -7.37 -11.54 13.32
C ALA A 234 -6.72 -11.94 11.99
N ILE A 235 -7.35 -11.64 10.86
CA ILE A 235 -6.85 -12.03 9.53
C ILE A 235 -5.47 -11.44 9.21
N ALA A 236 -5.12 -10.30 9.82
CA ALA A 236 -3.90 -9.59 9.53
C ALA A 236 -2.67 -10.39 9.97
N GLY A 237 -2.74 -11.11 11.09
CA GLY A 237 -1.67 -11.99 11.57
C GLY A 237 -1.40 -13.16 10.62
N PHE A 238 -2.46 -13.80 10.12
CA PHE A 238 -2.33 -14.91 9.17
C PHE A 238 -1.72 -14.46 7.84
N ALA A 239 -2.16 -13.31 7.32
CA ALA A 239 -1.62 -12.72 6.11
C ALA A 239 -0.13 -12.35 6.25
N LEU A 240 0.28 -11.86 7.43
CA LEU A 240 1.68 -11.53 7.71
C LEU A 240 2.60 -12.76 7.60
N ASN A 241 2.22 -13.89 8.20
CA ASN A 241 3.04 -15.11 8.11
C ASN A 241 3.23 -15.56 6.65
N CYS A 242 2.14 -15.52 5.86
CA CYS A 242 2.20 -15.84 4.44
C CYS A 242 3.14 -14.91 3.67
N VAL A 243 2.99 -13.59 3.82
CA VAL A 243 3.84 -12.64 3.07
C VAL A 243 5.29 -12.66 3.56
N TRP A 244 5.56 -13.02 4.82
CA TRP A 244 6.92 -13.23 5.32
C TRP A 244 7.59 -14.45 4.69
N TYR A 245 6.84 -15.53 4.47
CA TYR A 245 7.35 -16.70 3.74
C TYR A 245 7.82 -16.30 2.33
N HIS A 246 6.96 -15.58 1.58
CA HIS A 246 7.29 -15.08 0.24
C HIS A 246 8.48 -14.13 0.21
N LYS A 247 8.61 -13.26 1.22
CA LYS A 247 9.73 -12.32 1.32
C LYS A 247 11.08 -13.03 1.55
N TRP A 248 11.13 -13.98 2.49
CA TRP A 248 12.40 -14.53 2.98
C TRP A 248 12.79 -15.88 2.36
N TYR A 249 11.83 -16.68 1.92
CA TYR A 249 12.06 -18.05 1.46
C TYR A 249 11.78 -18.27 -0.03
N VAL A 250 11.10 -17.33 -0.69
CA VAL A 250 10.77 -17.43 -2.12
C VAL A 250 11.50 -16.39 -2.95
N HIS A 251 11.23 -15.09 -2.76
CA HIS A 251 11.61 -14.08 -3.74
C HIS A 251 12.87 -13.30 -3.42
N LEU A 252 13.11 -12.96 -2.14
CA LEU A 252 14.25 -12.13 -1.69
C LEU A 252 14.50 -10.89 -2.58
N ARG A 253 13.43 -10.28 -3.09
CA ARG A 253 13.49 -9.12 -3.98
C ARG A 253 14.12 -7.93 -3.25
N HIS A 254 15.09 -7.28 -3.87
CA HIS A 254 15.69 -6.06 -3.33
C HIS A 254 14.68 -4.92 -3.27
N ARG A 255 14.95 -3.95 -2.39
CA ARG A 255 14.08 -2.79 -2.19
C ARG A 255 14.31 -1.73 -3.30
N PRO A 256 13.32 -0.87 -3.60
CA PRO A 256 13.44 0.12 -4.67
C PRO A 256 14.64 1.05 -4.55
N GLU A 257 15.06 1.41 -3.34
CA GLU A 257 16.25 2.25 -3.10
C GLU A 257 17.54 1.59 -3.64
N SER A 258 17.68 0.27 -3.52
CA SER A 258 18.81 -0.46 -4.12
C SER A 258 18.71 -0.43 -5.65
N GLY A 259 17.50 -0.47 -6.19
CA GLY A 259 17.22 -0.28 -7.62
C GLY A 259 17.70 1.05 -8.16
N GLY A 260 17.36 2.15 -7.48
CA GLY A 260 17.84 3.49 -7.84
C GLY A 260 19.36 3.62 -7.75
N ALA A 261 19.99 2.97 -6.78
CA ALA A 261 21.45 2.94 -6.68
C ALA A 261 22.12 2.21 -7.84
N ILE A 262 21.56 1.09 -8.30
CA ILE A 262 22.04 0.38 -9.49
C ILE A 262 22.00 1.30 -10.72
N VAL A 263 20.87 1.98 -10.95
CA VAL A 263 20.73 2.96 -12.05
C VAL A 263 21.79 4.05 -11.95
N ARG A 264 22.01 4.62 -10.76
CA ARG A 264 23.05 5.62 -10.54
C ARG A 264 24.45 5.10 -10.88
N GLN A 265 24.80 3.88 -10.46
CA GLN A 265 26.12 3.32 -10.74
C GLN A 265 26.34 3.15 -12.25
N ILE A 266 25.32 2.67 -12.97
CA ILE A 266 25.35 2.55 -14.44
C ILE A 266 25.57 3.93 -15.08
N LEU A 267 24.74 4.92 -14.73
CA LEU A 267 24.81 6.26 -15.32
C LEU A 267 26.12 7.00 -15.01
N THR A 268 26.78 6.67 -13.90
CA THR A 268 28.05 7.31 -13.50
C THR A 268 29.28 6.51 -13.91
N GLY A 269 29.12 5.40 -14.64
CA GLY A 269 30.24 4.58 -15.13
C GLY A 269 30.93 3.72 -14.07
N HIS A 270 30.32 3.56 -12.89
CA HIS A 270 30.83 2.72 -11.79
C HIS A 270 30.11 1.36 -11.69
N GLY A 271 29.04 1.16 -12.46
CA GLY A 271 28.29 -0.10 -12.58
C GLY A 271 28.57 -0.83 -13.89
N GLY A 272 28.30 -2.15 -13.91
CA GLY A 272 28.22 -2.94 -15.14
C GLY A 272 26.86 -2.78 -15.83
N THR A 273 26.64 -3.50 -16.94
CA THR A 273 25.30 -3.61 -17.56
C THR A 273 24.41 -4.55 -16.75
N LEU A 274 23.09 -4.42 -16.91
CA LEU A 274 22.12 -5.39 -16.39
C LEU A 274 21.91 -6.59 -17.34
N ASP A 275 22.59 -6.56 -18.49
CA ASP A 275 22.57 -7.58 -19.54
C ASP A 275 23.31 -8.87 -19.15
#